data_AF-A0A6J8AI98-F1
#
_entry.id   AF-A0A6J8AI98-F1
#
_cell.length_a   1.000
_cell.length_b   1.000
_cell.length_c   1.000
_cell.angle_alpha   90.00
_cell.angle_beta   90.00
_cell.angle_gamma   90.00
#
_symmetry.space_group_name_H-M   'P 1'
#
loop_
_entity.id
_entity.type
_entity.pdbx_description
1 polymer ?
#
loop_
_entity_poly.entity_id
_entity_poly.type
_entity_poly.pdbx_seq_one_letter_code
_entity_poly.pdbx_strand_id
1 'polypeptide(L)'
;MSGQSILDRMTAAKHSLSGQGLAKVVCKATTEEVMGPKKKHLDYLIQCTNEPNVSIPQLADLLIERTQHTNWTIVFKALITIQNLMNYGNERFTQYLASNNCTFNLSNFIDKAGVQGYDMSTYIRRYSKYLNEKAVSYRSMAFDFCKIRRGKDDGVLRKMNAEKLLKSLPCLQHQLDALIEFDCTPNELTNGVMNACFLLLFKDLIRLFACYNDGVINLLGNGSEMSFKAVLFRSGYLKKLDIELHKES
;
A
#
# COMPACT_ATOMS: atom_id res chain seq x y z
N MET A 1 10.10 -7.75 -28.91
CA MET A 1 9.81 -9.17 -28.56
C MET A 1 9.21 -9.21 -27.17
N SER A 2 8.06 -9.87 -26.96
CA SER A 2 7.35 -9.83 -25.68
C SER A 2 8.08 -10.64 -24.60
N GLY A 3 8.59 -9.99 -23.55
CA GLY A 3 9.22 -10.62 -22.38
C GLY A 3 8.25 -11.40 -21.46
N GLN A 4 7.17 -11.95 -22.00
CA GLN A 4 6.14 -12.68 -21.24
C GLN A 4 6.37 -14.19 -21.37
N SER A 5 6.37 -14.92 -20.25
CA SER A 5 6.66 -16.35 -20.25
C SER A 5 5.59 -17.14 -21.03
N ILE A 6 5.92 -18.37 -21.43
CA ILE A 6 4.95 -19.27 -22.10
C ILE A 6 3.81 -19.62 -21.13
N LEU A 7 4.13 -19.83 -19.85
CA LEU A 7 3.18 -20.14 -18.80
C LEU A 7 2.19 -18.98 -18.56
N ASP A 8 2.69 -17.74 -18.57
CA ASP A 8 1.86 -16.53 -18.46
C ASP A 8 0.87 -16.42 -19.63
N ARG A 9 1.34 -16.71 -20.85
CA ARG A 9 0.50 -16.69 -22.06
C ARG A 9 -0.57 -17.78 -22.04
N MET A 10 -0.22 -18.98 -21.59
CA MET A 10 -1.15 -20.11 -21.49
C MET A 10 -2.24 -19.86 -20.44
N THR A 11 -1.87 -19.31 -19.27
CA THR A 11 -2.83 -18.92 -18.23
C THR A 11 -3.78 -17.83 -18.72
N ALA A 12 -3.23 -16.78 -19.35
CA ALA A 12 -4.04 -15.71 -19.93
C ALA A 12 -4.97 -16.19 -21.06
N ALA A 13 -4.55 -17.20 -21.84
CA ALA A 13 -5.38 -17.81 -22.88
C ALA A 13 -6.54 -18.63 -22.28
N LYS A 14 -6.29 -19.39 -21.20
CA LYS A 14 -7.32 -20.16 -20.49
C LYS A 14 -8.48 -19.27 -20.01
N HIS A 15 -8.18 -18.13 -19.40
CA HIS A 15 -9.20 -17.17 -18.97
C HIS A 15 -9.94 -16.48 -20.13
N SER A 16 -9.27 -16.35 -21.28
CA SER A 16 -9.90 -15.84 -22.50
C SER A 16 -10.95 -16.80 -23.06
N LEU A 17 -10.67 -18.10 -23.01
CA LEU A 17 -11.59 -19.15 -23.44
C LEU A 17 -12.80 -19.29 -22.50
N SER A 18 -12.63 -18.95 -21.21
CA SER A 18 -13.70 -18.98 -20.21
C SER A 18 -14.47 -17.66 -20.06
N GLY A 19 -14.26 -16.66 -20.92
CA GLY A 19 -14.93 -15.35 -20.85
C GLY A 19 -14.54 -14.48 -19.65
N GLN A 20 -13.48 -14.83 -18.91
CA GLN A 20 -13.04 -14.15 -17.69
C GLN A 20 -12.04 -13.03 -17.99
N GLY A 21 -12.53 -11.92 -18.57
CA GLY A 21 -11.70 -10.77 -18.97
C GLY A 21 -10.82 -10.22 -17.84
N LEU A 22 -11.36 -10.13 -16.61
CA LEU A 22 -10.62 -9.64 -15.44
C LEU A 22 -9.44 -10.55 -15.06
N ALA A 23 -9.66 -11.85 -14.95
CA ALA A 23 -8.63 -12.82 -14.58
C ALA A 23 -7.45 -12.80 -15.55
N LYS A 24 -7.74 -12.64 -16.85
CA LYS A 24 -6.72 -12.46 -17.88
C LYS A 24 -5.86 -11.22 -17.64
N VAL A 25 -6.46 -10.07 -17.34
CA VAL A 25 -5.70 -8.83 -17.13
C VAL A 25 -4.92 -8.86 -15.81
N VAL A 26 -5.49 -9.46 -14.75
CA VAL A 26 -4.78 -9.72 -13.50
C VAL A 26 -3.52 -10.57 -13.73
N CYS A 27 -3.62 -11.67 -14.50
CA CYS A 27 -2.45 -12.48 -14.87
C CYS A 27 -1.42 -11.67 -15.67
N LYS A 28 -1.88 -10.81 -16.60
CA LYS A 28 -0.97 -9.95 -17.38
C LYS A 28 -0.30 -8.85 -16.55
N ALA A 29 -0.92 -8.39 -15.47
CA ALA A 29 -0.32 -7.45 -14.52
C ALA A 29 0.69 -8.15 -13.59
N THR A 30 0.51 -9.44 -13.35
CA THR A 30 1.26 -10.26 -12.37
C THR A 30 2.03 -11.41 -13.03
N THR A 31 2.71 -11.10 -14.12
CA THR A 31 3.60 -12.04 -14.84
C THR A 31 4.88 -12.33 -14.06
N GLU A 32 5.64 -13.34 -14.47
CA GLU A 32 6.96 -13.66 -13.90
C GLU A 32 8.09 -12.72 -14.36
N GLU A 33 7.80 -11.81 -15.29
CA GLU A 33 8.74 -10.78 -15.75
C GLU A 33 9.16 -9.88 -14.59
N VAL A 34 10.47 -9.79 -14.31
CA VAL A 34 11.10 -9.01 -13.21
C VAL A 34 11.11 -7.51 -13.51
N MET A 35 9.92 -6.99 -13.81
CA MET A 35 9.59 -5.60 -14.02
C MET A 35 8.24 -5.33 -13.35
N GLY A 36 8.03 -4.09 -12.91
CA GLY A 36 6.75 -3.68 -12.34
C GLY A 36 5.57 -3.92 -13.28
N PRO A 37 4.32 -4.00 -12.76
CA PRO A 37 3.14 -4.20 -13.59
C PRO A 37 3.03 -3.14 -14.69
N LYS A 38 2.81 -3.59 -15.93
CA LYS A 38 2.77 -2.67 -17.08
C LYS A 38 1.61 -1.70 -16.94
N LYS A 39 1.87 -0.41 -17.15
CA LYS A 39 0.90 0.68 -17.02
C LYS A 39 -0.45 0.40 -17.70
N LYS A 40 -0.44 -0.09 -18.96
CA LYS A 40 -1.67 -0.44 -19.68
C LYS A 40 -2.58 -1.46 -18.98
N HIS A 41 -2.03 -2.35 -18.16
CA HIS A 41 -2.82 -3.32 -17.39
C HIS A 41 -3.35 -2.70 -16.10
N LEU A 42 -2.55 -1.85 -15.44
CA LEU A 42 -2.99 -1.08 -14.28
C LEU A 42 -4.12 -0.11 -14.67
N ASP A 43 -3.95 0.67 -15.74
CA ASP A 43 -4.95 1.63 -16.22
C ASP A 43 -6.28 0.94 -16.53
N TYR A 44 -6.23 -0.24 -17.17
CA TYR A 44 -7.43 -1.04 -17.43
C TYR A 44 -8.10 -1.53 -16.14
N LEU A 45 -7.35 -2.08 -15.18
CA LEU A 45 -7.92 -2.55 -13.91
C LEU A 45 -8.49 -1.38 -13.08
N ILE A 46 -7.84 -0.22 -13.10
CA ILE A 46 -8.34 1.02 -12.49
C ILE A 46 -9.67 1.41 -13.13
N GLN A 47 -9.76 1.40 -14.47
CA GLN A 47 -11.02 1.65 -15.16
C GLN A 47 -12.09 0.65 -14.73
N CYS A 48 -11.78 -0.64 -14.67
CA CYS A 48 -12.70 -1.67 -14.21
C CYS A 48 -13.27 -1.39 -12.81
N THR A 49 -12.50 -0.79 -11.89
CA THR A 49 -13.04 -0.43 -10.56
C THR A 49 -14.13 0.65 -10.60
N ASN A 50 -14.19 1.45 -11.66
CA ASN A 50 -15.20 2.50 -11.83
C ASN A 50 -16.46 2.01 -12.57
N GLU A 51 -16.39 0.86 -13.23
CA GLU A 51 -17.51 0.30 -13.99
C GLU A 51 -18.56 -0.32 -13.04
N PRO A 52 -19.82 0.14 -13.03
CA PRO A 52 -20.83 -0.34 -12.08
C PRO A 52 -21.12 -1.85 -12.14
N ASN A 53 -20.93 -2.45 -13.31
CA ASN A 53 -21.22 -3.87 -13.58
C ASN A 53 -20.03 -4.80 -13.28
N VAL A 54 -18.86 -4.24 -12.92
CA VAL A 54 -17.70 -5.04 -12.55
C VAL A 54 -17.80 -5.46 -11.09
N SER A 55 -17.66 -6.77 -10.84
CA SER A 55 -17.60 -7.32 -9.48
C SER A 55 -16.26 -6.98 -8.82
N ILE A 56 -16.29 -6.02 -7.90
CA ILE A 56 -15.14 -5.67 -7.05
C ILE A 56 -14.66 -6.86 -6.21
N PRO A 57 -15.56 -7.65 -5.57
CA PRO A 57 -15.14 -8.86 -4.86
C PRO A 57 -14.34 -9.81 -5.74
N GLN A 58 -14.84 -10.12 -6.95
CA GLN A 58 -14.16 -11.00 -7.88
C GLN A 58 -12.78 -10.47 -8.28
N LEU A 59 -12.66 -9.17 -8.56
CA LEU A 59 -11.38 -8.56 -8.90
C LEU A 59 -10.37 -8.67 -7.74
N ALA A 60 -10.81 -8.40 -6.52
CA ALA A 60 -9.97 -8.51 -5.33
C ALA A 60 -9.57 -9.96 -5.06
N ASP A 61 -10.50 -10.91 -5.15
CA ASP A 61 -10.23 -12.34 -4.95
C ASP A 61 -9.21 -12.86 -5.97
N LEU A 62 -9.33 -12.46 -7.24
CA LEU A 62 -8.35 -12.79 -8.27
C LEU A 62 -6.95 -12.26 -7.92
N LEU A 63 -6.83 -11.06 -7.37
CA LEU A 63 -5.54 -10.50 -6.94
C LEU A 63 -5.01 -11.19 -5.68
N ILE A 64 -5.88 -11.51 -4.73
CA ILE A 64 -5.53 -12.27 -3.52
C ILE A 64 -5.02 -13.66 -3.91
N GLU A 65 -5.65 -14.34 -4.87
CA GLU A 65 -5.17 -15.62 -5.41
C GLU A 65 -3.73 -15.50 -5.94
N ARG A 66 -3.39 -14.42 -6.65
CA ARG A 66 -2.01 -14.18 -7.11
C ARG A 66 -1.02 -14.00 -5.96
N THR A 67 -1.46 -13.51 -4.79
CA THR A 67 -0.58 -13.40 -3.61
C THR A 67 -0.22 -14.76 -3.00
N GLN A 68 -0.98 -15.82 -3.32
CA GLN A 68 -0.73 -17.18 -2.81
C GLN A 68 0.24 -17.98 -3.68
N HIS A 69 0.83 -17.36 -4.71
CA HIS A 69 1.81 -18.01 -5.57
C HIS A 69 3.15 -18.19 -4.85
N THR A 70 3.95 -19.18 -5.25
CA THR A 70 5.29 -19.40 -4.67
C THR A 70 6.34 -18.43 -5.22
N ASN A 71 6.21 -18.06 -6.51
CA ASN A 71 7.09 -17.11 -7.18
C ASN A 71 6.95 -15.69 -6.62
N TRP A 72 8.04 -15.18 -6.03
CA TRP A 72 8.10 -13.85 -5.43
C TRP A 72 7.67 -12.73 -6.38
N THR A 73 8.00 -12.82 -7.68
CA THR A 73 7.69 -11.77 -8.66
C THR A 73 6.19 -11.63 -8.84
N ILE A 74 5.47 -12.75 -8.90
CA ILE A 74 4.01 -12.77 -9.03
C ILE A 74 3.36 -12.16 -7.79
N VAL A 75 3.76 -12.63 -6.60
CA VAL A 75 3.22 -12.16 -5.32
C VAL A 75 3.45 -10.67 -5.14
N PHE A 76 4.67 -10.20 -5.38
CA PHE A 76 5.02 -8.80 -5.21
C PHE A 76 4.25 -7.90 -6.20
N LYS A 77 4.13 -8.31 -7.46
CA LYS A 77 3.36 -7.56 -8.47
C LYS A 77 1.87 -7.54 -8.19
N ALA A 78 1.33 -8.58 -7.55
CA ALA A 78 -0.05 -8.57 -7.06
C ALA A 78 -0.25 -7.51 -5.99
N LEU A 79 0.63 -7.43 -4.98
CA LEU A 79 0.60 -6.38 -3.95
C LEU A 79 0.76 -4.97 -4.56
N ILE A 80 1.67 -4.79 -5.52
CA ILE A 80 1.86 -3.51 -6.22
C ILE A 80 0.59 -3.11 -6.98
N THR A 81 -0.06 -4.07 -7.64
CA THR A 81 -1.31 -3.84 -8.37
C THR A 81 -2.44 -3.48 -7.40
N ILE A 82 -2.54 -4.18 -6.26
CA ILE A 82 -3.48 -3.87 -5.19
C ILE A 82 -3.30 -2.43 -4.69
N GLN A 83 -2.07 -1.99 -4.37
CA GLN A 83 -1.84 -0.61 -3.91
C GLN A 83 -2.21 0.41 -4.99
N ASN A 84 -1.92 0.13 -6.28
CA ASN A 84 -2.37 1.00 -7.38
C ASN A 84 -3.89 1.14 -7.40
N LEU A 85 -4.65 0.04 -7.26
CA LEU A 85 -6.11 0.09 -7.21
C LEU A 85 -6.61 0.83 -5.97
N MET A 86 -5.97 0.65 -4.81
CA MET A 86 -6.31 1.41 -3.60
C MET A 86 -6.08 2.92 -3.80
N ASN A 87 -4.98 3.31 -4.44
CA ASN A 87 -4.57 4.71 -4.58
C ASN A 87 -5.23 5.44 -5.75
N TYR A 88 -5.51 4.76 -6.87
CA TYR A 88 -5.96 5.37 -8.11
C TYR A 88 -7.31 4.83 -8.61
N GLY A 89 -7.77 3.70 -8.08
CA GLY A 89 -9.08 3.14 -8.37
C GLY A 89 -10.21 3.78 -7.57
N ASN A 90 -11.42 3.30 -7.86
CA ASN A 90 -12.64 3.65 -7.15
C ASN A 90 -12.56 3.22 -5.67
N GLU A 91 -13.13 4.02 -4.77
CA GLU A 91 -13.10 3.74 -3.33
C GLU A 91 -13.75 2.41 -2.94
N ARG A 92 -14.70 1.90 -3.74
CA ARG A 92 -15.32 0.59 -3.54
C ARG A 92 -14.30 -0.54 -3.41
N PHE A 93 -13.18 -0.45 -4.13
CA PHE A 93 -12.10 -1.44 -4.03
C PHE A 93 -11.43 -1.41 -2.66
N THR A 94 -11.04 -0.22 -2.17
CA THR A 94 -10.45 -0.07 -0.84
C THR A 94 -11.46 -0.41 0.26
N GLN A 95 -12.74 -0.05 0.11
CA GLN A 95 -13.82 -0.42 1.03
C GLN A 95 -13.97 -1.93 1.14
N TYR A 96 -13.93 -2.65 0.01
CA TYR A 96 -13.99 -4.11 0.01
C TYR A 96 -12.78 -4.72 0.72
N LEU A 97 -11.55 -4.27 0.43
CA LEU A 97 -10.35 -4.74 1.12
C LEU A 97 -10.37 -4.41 2.62
N ALA A 98 -10.92 -3.25 2.97
CA ALA A 98 -11.12 -2.84 4.34
C ALA A 98 -12.26 -3.61 5.03
N SER A 99 -13.05 -4.44 4.36
CA SER A 99 -14.01 -5.32 5.03
C SER A 99 -13.29 -6.47 5.78
N ASN A 100 -13.90 -7.04 6.82
CA ASN A 100 -13.25 -7.99 7.75
C ASN A 100 -12.77 -9.33 7.14
N ASN A 101 -12.83 -9.53 5.82
CA ASN A 101 -12.55 -10.81 5.16
C ASN A 101 -11.40 -10.77 4.13
N CYS A 102 -10.73 -9.63 3.94
CA CYS A 102 -9.64 -9.47 2.97
C CYS A 102 -8.33 -9.11 3.68
N THR A 103 -7.50 -10.09 4.02
CA THR A 103 -6.18 -9.86 4.64
C THR A 103 -5.10 -10.64 3.91
N PHE A 104 -3.97 -9.99 3.65
CA PHE A 104 -2.81 -10.64 3.05
C PHE A 104 -2.07 -11.42 4.15
N ASN A 105 -2.21 -12.74 4.17
CA ASN A 105 -1.46 -13.59 5.11
C ASN A 105 -0.10 -13.98 4.52
N LEU A 106 0.81 -13.01 4.46
CA LEU A 106 2.15 -13.22 3.88
C LEU A 106 3.27 -13.10 4.91
N SER A 107 2.96 -13.07 6.22
CA SER A 107 3.96 -12.91 7.29
C SER A 107 5.07 -13.96 7.26
N ASN A 108 4.77 -15.16 6.76
CA ASN A 108 5.72 -16.27 6.62
C ASN A 108 6.14 -16.54 5.17
N PHE A 109 5.82 -15.64 4.23
CA PHE A 109 6.16 -15.83 2.82
C PHE A 109 7.67 -16.00 2.64
N ILE A 110 8.08 -17.02 1.89
CA ILE A 110 9.47 -17.28 1.52
C ILE A 110 9.54 -17.99 0.16
N ASP A 111 10.24 -17.37 -0.79
CA ASP A 111 10.63 -17.98 -2.05
C ASP A 111 12.07 -18.48 -1.94
N LYS A 112 12.25 -19.80 -2.03
CA LYS A 112 13.55 -20.47 -1.90
C LYS A 112 14.19 -20.82 -3.26
N ALA A 113 13.60 -20.39 -4.38
CA ALA A 113 14.08 -20.74 -5.71
C ALA A 113 15.45 -20.12 -6.06
N GLY A 114 15.86 -19.06 -5.37
CA GLY A 114 17.18 -18.46 -5.51
C GLY A 114 17.42 -17.30 -4.54
N VAL A 115 18.65 -16.76 -4.53
CA VAL A 115 19.08 -15.68 -3.61
C VAL A 115 18.14 -14.47 -3.74
N GLN A 116 17.83 -14.05 -4.96
CA GLN A 116 16.90 -12.94 -5.18
C GLN A 116 15.51 -13.23 -4.61
N GLY A 117 14.97 -14.44 -4.76
CA GLY A 117 13.69 -14.81 -4.17
C GLY A 117 13.70 -14.71 -2.65
N TYR A 118 14.79 -15.16 -2.03
CA TYR A 118 14.98 -15.10 -0.59
C TYR A 118 15.02 -13.65 -0.08
N ASP A 119 15.80 -12.78 -0.73
CA ASP A 119 15.92 -11.36 -0.39
C ASP A 119 14.58 -10.62 -0.56
N MET A 120 13.91 -10.84 -1.69
CA MET A 120 12.63 -10.21 -2.02
C MET A 120 11.50 -10.65 -1.09
N SER A 121 11.59 -11.85 -0.49
CA SER A 121 10.61 -12.35 0.47
C SER A 121 10.50 -11.45 1.71
N THR A 122 11.61 -10.86 2.16
CA THR A 122 11.62 -9.90 3.29
C THR A 122 10.80 -8.66 2.96
N TYR A 123 10.95 -8.09 1.77
CA TYR A 123 10.21 -6.91 1.35
C TYR A 123 8.73 -7.21 1.07
N ILE A 124 8.41 -8.40 0.55
CA ILE A 124 7.02 -8.85 0.40
C ILE A 124 6.31 -8.89 1.76
N ARG A 125 6.95 -9.45 2.80
CA ARG A 125 6.40 -9.47 4.17
C ARG A 125 6.12 -8.07 4.70
N ARG A 126 7.11 -7.18 4.61
CA ARG A 126 7.01 -5.77 5.07
C ARG A 126 5.94 -5.00 4.29
N TYR A 127 5.91 -5.14 2.98
CA TYR A 127 4.95 -4.45 2.12
C TYR A 127 3.52 -4.95 2.31
N SER A 128 3.34 -6.27 2.46
CA SER A 128 2.07 -6.87 2.86
C SER A 128 1.55 -6.30 4.18
N LYS A 129 2.43 -6.15 5.19
CA LYS A 129 2.08 -5.53 6.47
C LYS A 129 1.57 -4.11 6.27
N TYR A 130 2.27 -3.29 5.48
CA TYR A 130 1.82 -1.93 5.16
C TYR A 130 0.44 -1.91 4.49
N LEU A 131 0.18 -2.76 3.49
CA LEU A 131 -1.11 -2.78 2.80
C LEU A 131 -2.26 -3.23 3.70
N ASN A 132 -2.01 -4.20 4.59
CA ASN A 132 -2.98 -4.58 5.63
C ASN A 132 -3.27 -3.40 6.57
N GLU A 133 -2.24 -2.68 7.03
CA GLU A 133 -2.41 -1.51 7.91
C GLU A 133 -3.16 -0.37 7.19
N LYS A 134 -2.89 -0.14 5.89
CA LYS A 134 -3.66 0.82 5.08
C LYS A 134 -5.14 0.46 5.01
N ALA A 135 -5.48 -0.83 4.88
CA ALA A 135 -6.87 -1.29 4.88
C ALA A 135 -7.53 -1.16 6.28
N VAL A 136 -6.81 -1.49 7.36
CA VAL A 136 -7.28 -1.29 8.75
C VAL A 136 -7.51 0.18 9.06
N SER A 137 -6.60 1.05 8.59
CA SER A 137 -6.71 2.49 8.72
C SER A 137 -7.97 3.03 8.02
N TYR A 138 -8.22 2.59 6.77
CA TYR A 138 -9.45 2.93 6.07
C TYR A 138 -10.70 2.42 6.80
N ARG A 139 -10.69 1.18 7.31
CA ARG A 139 -11.80 0.61 8.10
C ARG A 139 -12.11 1.45 9.33
N SER A 140 -11.08 1.91 10.04
CA SER A 140 -11.21 2.66 11.29
C SER A 140 -11.70 4.08 11.06
N MET A 141 -11.30 4.69 9.95
CA MET A 141 -11.54 6.11 9.67
C MET A 141 -12.66 6.39 8.67
N ALA A 142 -13.06 5.40 7.87
CA ALA A 142 -13.95 5.53 6.73
C ALA A 142 -13.47 6.52 5.65
N PHE A 143 -12.17 6.82 5.62
CA PHE A 143 -11.52 7.59 4.56
C PHE A 143 -10.05 7.18 4.42
N ASP A 144 -9.45 7.46 3.25
CA ASP A 144 -8.02 7.20 3.00
C ASP A 144 -7.19 8.45 3.29
N PHE A 145 -6.29 8.40 4.28
CA PHE A 145 -5.37 9.49 4.61
C PHE A 145 -4.55 9.98 3.40
N CYS A 146 -4.26 9.10 2.43
CA CYS A 146 -3.55 9.49 1.19
C CYS A 146 -4.41 10.36 0.24
N LYS A 147 -5.75 10.29 0.34
CA LYS A 147 -6.68 10.91 -0.62
C LYS A 147 -7.40 12.14 -0.08
N ILE A 148 -7.43 12.36 1.24
CA ILE A 148 -8.11 13.53 1.82
C ILE A 148 -7.42 14.85 1.46
N ARG A 149 -8.20 15.94 1.53
CA ARG A 149 -7.69 17.31 1.40
C ARG A 149 -6.72 17.61 2.55
N ARG A 150 -5.65 18.34 2.23
CA ARG A 150 -4.54 18.72 3.11
C ARG A 150 -4.30 20.23 3.01
N GLY A 151 -3.59 20.79 3.98
CA GLY A 151 -3.17 22.18 4.01
C GLY A 151 -4.04 23.07 4.89
N LYS A 152 -3.59 24.32 5.04
CA LYS A 152 -4.16 25.30 5.98
C LYS A 152 -5.66 25.56 5.75
N ASP A 153 -6.04 25.73 4.48
CA ASP A 153 -7.35 26.30 4.16
C ASP A 153 -8.46 25.26 4.16
N ASP A 154 -8.20 23.99 3.82
CA ASP A 154 -9.24 22.94 3.72
C ASP A 154 -8.75 21.53 4.12
N GLY A 155 -7.64 21.45 4.85
CA GLY A 155 -7.12 20.18 5.35
C GLY A 155 -8.11 19.49 6.29
N VAL A 156 -8.46 18.24 5.99
CA VAL A 156 -9.43 17.48 6.79
C VAL A 156 -8.93 17.32 8.22
N LEU A 157 -7.67 16.90 8.39
CA LEU A 157 -7.06 16.80 9.72
C LEU A 157 -6.77 18.16 10.35
N ARG A 158 -6.53 19.19 9.52
CA ARG A 158 -6.24 20.55 9.97
C ARG A 158 -7.45 21.22 10.65
N LYS A 159 -8.66 20.86 10.24
CA LYS A 159 -9.93 21.40 10.75
C LYS A 159 -10.74 20.39 11.59
N MET A 160 -10.21 19.19 11.82
CA MET A 160 -10.91 18.14 12.55
C MET A 160 -11.14 18.54 14.01
N ASN A 161 -12.30 18.19 14.58
CA ASN A 161 -12.54 18.41 16.01
C ASN A 161 -11.61 17.55 16.89
N ALA A 162 -11.36 17.99 18.12
CA ALA A 162 -10.40 17.38 19.03
C ALA A 162 -10.66 15.89 19.29
N GLU A 163 -11.92 15.48 19.54
CA GLU A 163 -12.24 14.09 19.87
C GLU A 163 -11.93 13.13 18.70
N LYS A 164 -12.34 13.50 17.48
CA LYS A 164 -12.02 12.70 16.29
C LYS A 164 -10.53 12.75 15.97
N LEU A 165 -9.88 13.88 16.18
CA LEU A 165 -8.45 14.04 15.92
C LEU A 165 -7.60 13.13 16.81
N LEU A 166 -7.94 13.03 18.11
CA LEU A 166 -7.26 12.16 19.07
C LEU A 166 -7.40 10.67 18.72
N LYS A 167 -8.46 10.28 18.02
CA LYS A 167 -8.64 8.91 17.49
C LYS A 167 -7.92 8.72 16.14
N SER A 168 -7.89 9.76 15.30
CA SER A 168 -7.32 9.71 13.95
C SER A 168 -5.80 9.66 13.94
N LEU A 169 -5.15 10.45 14.81
CA LEU A 169 -3.69 10.56 14.84
C LEU A 169 -2.98 9.23 15.13
N PRO A 170 -3.39 8.43 16.14
CA PRO A 170 -2.80 7.11 16.36
C PRO A 170 -3.00 6.15 15.17
N CYS A 171 -4.18 6.19 14.53
CA CYS A 171 -4.46 5.37 13.35
C CYS A 171 -3.54 5.73 12.17
N LEU A 172 -3.33 7.03 11.93
CA LEU A 172 -2.40 7.53 10.92
C LEU A 172 -0.95 7.17 11.27
N GLN A 173 -0.58 7.28 12.55
CA GLN A 173 0.76 6.93 13.01
C GLN A 173 1.06 5.45 12.78
N HIS A 174 0.16 4.53 13.14
CA HIS A 174 0.37 3.10 12.90
C HIS A 174 0.55 2.78 11.41
N GLN A 175 -0.24 3.41 10.53
CA GLN A 175 -0.08 3.28 9.08
C GLN A 175 1.28 3.80 8.60
N LEU A 176 1.75 4.93 9.15
CA LEU A 176 3.07 5.48 8.83
C LEU A 176 4.19 4.57 9.33
N ASP A 177 4.08 4.05 10.55
CA ASP A 177 5.03 3.12 11.17
C ASP A 177 5.18 1.84 10.31
N ALA A 178 4.07 1.26 9.87
CA ALA A 178 4.09 0.11 8.97
C ALA A 178 4.72 0.44 7.59
N LEU A 179 4.59 1.67 7.11
CA LEU A 179 5.23 2.12 5.86
C LEU A 179 6.75 2.20 6.01
N ILE A 180 7.23 2.87 7.06
CA ILE A 180 8.66 3.08 7.28
C ILE A 180 9.39 1.77 7.61
N GLU A 181 8.69 0.78 8.16
CA GLU A 181 9.20 -0.58 8.36
C GLU A 181 9.57 -1.30 7.05
N PHE A 182 9.21 -0.77 5.87
CA PHE A 182 9.75 -1.27 4.60
C PHE A 182 11.28 -1.22 4.58
N ASP A 183 11.86 -0.17 5.17
CA ASP A 183 13.28 -0.04 5.54
C ASP A 183 14.24 -0.62 4.49
N CYS A 184 14.15 -0.07 3.27
CA CYS A 184 15.06 -0.40 2.18
C CYS A 184 16.12 0.68 1.99
N THR A 185 17.32 0.26 1.65
CA THR A 185 18.44 1.13 1.28
C THR A 185 18.53 1.29 -0.24
N PRO A 186 19.19 2.35 -0.75
CA PRO A 186 19.36 2.53 -2.20
C PRO A 186 20.02 1.35 -2.91
N ASN A 187 20.92 0.63 -2.24
CA ASN A 187 21.62 -0.53 -2.80
C ASN A 187 20.71 -1.75 -2.99
N GLU A 188 19.58 -1.82 -2.29
CA GLU A 188 18.61 -2.91 -2.35
C GLU A 188 17.56 -2.71 -3.46
N LEU A 189 17.52 -1.51 -4.07
CA LEU A 189 16.65 -1.13 -5.19
C LEU A 189 17.18 -1.68 -6.54
N THR A 190 17.40 -2.99 -6.60
CA THR A 190 18.17 -3.66 -7.65
C THR A 190 17.36 -4.06 -8.89
N ASN A 191 16.03 -4.00 -8.84
CA ASN A 191 15.17 -4.51 -9.91
C ASN A 191 13.87 -3.72 -10.11
N GLY A 192 13.23 -3.91 -11.27
CA GLY A 192 12.06 -3.15 -11.66
C GLY A 192 10.80 -3.37 -10.81
N VAL A 193 10.70 -4.49 -10.10
CA VAL A 193 9.58 -4.77 -9.19
C VAL A 193 9.76 -4.00 -7.89
N MET A 194 10.96 -4.08 -7.29
CA MET A 194 11.33 -3.28 -6.10
C MET A 194 11.17 -1.79 -6.33
N ASN A 195 11.67 -1.28 -7.45
CA ASN A 195 11.55 0.13 -7.81
C ASN A 195 10.08 0.58 -7.94
N ALA A 196 9.21 -0.26 -8.51
CA ALA A 196 7.78 0.04 -8.62
C ALA A 196 7.09 0.08 -7.25
N CYS A 197 7.43 -0.86 -6.35
CA CYS A 197 6.95 -0.86 -4.97
C CYS A 197 7.39 0.41 -4.22
N PHE A 198 8.70 0.69 -4.22
CA PHE A 198 9.28 1.83 -3.53
C PHE A 198 8.66 3.16 -3.98
N LEU A 199 8.44 3.35 -5.29
CA LEU A 199 7.82 4.56 -5.80
C LEU A 199 6.39 4.77 -5.28
N LEU A 200 5.61 3.71 -5.09
CA LEU A 200 4.27 3.82 -4.52
C LEU A 200 4.31 4.11 -3.02
N LEU A 201 5.19 3.43 -2.27
CA LEU A 201 5.42 3.71 -0.86
C LEU A 201 5.87 5.15 -0.64
N PHE A 202 6.79 5.66 -1.46
CA PHE A 202 7.26 7.04 -1.39
C PHE A 202 6.12 8.05 -1.64
N LYS A 203 5.25 7.78 -2.63
CA LYS A 203 4.08 8.62 -2.92
C LYS A 203 3.08 8.64 -1.75
N ASP A 204 2.87 7.50 -1.10
CA ASP A 204 2.04 7.40 0.09
C ASP A 204 2.70 8.11 1.28
N LEU A 205 3.99 7.92 1.52
CA LEU A 205 4.76 8.57 2.59
C LEU A 205 4.61 10.09 2.56
N ILE A 206 4.81 10.72 1.40
CA ILE A 206 4.64 12.19 1.26
C ILE A 206 3.24 12.62 1.69
N ARG A 207 2.21 11.87 1.29
CA ARG A 207 0.81 12.21 1.58
C ARG A 207 0.47 11.99 3.05
N LEU A 208 0.90 10.86 3.62
CA LEU A 208 0.69 10.52 5.03
C LEU A 208 1.42 11.50 5.93
N PHE A 209 2.67 11.85 5.61
CA PHE A 209 3.46 12.83 6.38
C PHE A 209 2.81 14.22 6.36
N ALA A 210 2.37 14.71 5.21
CA ALA A 210 1.65 15.97 5.11
C ALA A 210 0.34 15.94 5.92
N CYS A 211 -0.38 14.82 5.89
CA CYS A 211 -1.60 14.62 6.67
C CYS A 211 -1.33 14.59 8.19
N TYR A 212 -0.23 13.95 8.59
CA TYR A 212 0.19 13.86 9.98
C TYR A 212 0.56 15.25 10.52
N ASN A 213 1.31 16.03 9.74
CA ASN A 213 1.63 17.41 10.09
C ASN A 213 0.39 18.29 10.25
N ASP A 214 -0.60 18.15 9.37
CA ASP A 214 -1.88 18.87 9.53
C ASP A 214 -2.56 18.54 10.86
N GLY A 215 -2.57 17.26 11.24
CA GLY A 215 -3.15 16.80 12.50
C GLY A 215 -2.37 17.28 13.74
N VAL A 216 -1.04 17.23 13.70
CA VAL A 216 -0.17 17.72 14.79
C VAL A 216 -0.34 19.22 14.98
N ILE A 217 -0.40 20.00 13.89
CA ILE A 217 -0.59 21.46 13.99
C ILE A 217 -1.98 21.79 14.55
N ASN A 218 -3.02 21.04 14.17
CA ASN A 218 -4.35 21.20 14.76
C ASN A 218 -4.34 20.89 16.27
N LEU A 219 -3.66 19.82 16.68
CA LEU A 219 -3.52 19.44 18.08
C LEU A 219 -2.85 20.54 18.92
N LEU A 220 -1.77 21.13 18.38
CA LEU A 220 -1.05 22.25 18.98
C LEU A 220 -1.89 23.52 19.08
N GLY A 221 -2.62 23.85 18.01
CA GLY A 221 -3.46 25.06 17.95
C GLY A 221 -4.63 25.05 18.95
N ASN A 222 -5.13 23.88 19.33
CA ASN A 222 -6.25 23.75 20.27
C ASN A 222 -5.83 23.77 21.76
N GLY A 223 -4.56 24.06 22.09
CA GLY A 223 -4.12 24.33 23.47
C GLY A 223 -4.20 23.14 24.45
N SER A 224 -4.46 21.92 23.97
CA SER A 224 -4.53 20.73 24.82
C SER A 224 -3.13 20.18 25.14
N GLU A 225 -2.46 20.82 26.07
CA GLU A 225 -1.09 20.53 26.52
C GLU A 225 -0.90 19.06 26.98
N MET A 226 -1.95 18.45 27.56
CA MET A 226 -1.96 17.02 27.91
C MET A 226 -1.95 16.09 26.69
N SER A 227 -2.59 16.48 25.59
CA SER A 227 -2.68 15.67 24.37
C SER A 227 -1.35 15.65 23.59
N PHE A 228 -0.61 16.76 23.64
CA PHE A 228 0.70 16.88 23.00
C PHE A 228 1.73 15.92 23.60
N LYS A 229 1.77 15.80 24.94
CA LYS A 229 2.65 14.85 25.64
C LYS A 229 2.32 13.39 25.31
N ALA A 230 1.04 13.04 25.17
CA ALA A 230 0.61 11.68 24.84
C ALA A 230 1.00 11.27 23.40
N VAL A 231 0.90 12.19 22.43
CA VAL A 231 1.31 11.94 21.04
C VAL A 231 2.83 11.87 20.93
N LEU A 232 3.58 12.81 21.52
CA LEU A 232 5.05 12.77 21.50
C LEU A 232 5.64 11.53 22.19
N PHE A 233 5.09 11.10 23.32
CA PHE A 233 5.56 9.93 24.06
C PHE A 233 5.34 8.62 23.29
N ARG A 234 4.24 8.53 22.50
CA ARG A 234 3.97 7.39 21.62
C ARG A 234 4.69 7.44 20.28
N SER A 235 5.05 8.63 19.80
CA SER A 235 5.69 8.79 18.50
C SER A 235 7.10 8.21 18.50
N GLY A 236 7.91 8.41 19.55
CA GLY A 236 9.33 7.96 19.53
C GLY A 236 10.20 8.60 18.42
N TYR A 237 9.58 9.34 17.47
CA TYR A 237 10.20 10.00 16.34
C TYR A 237 11.23 11.06 16.77
N LEU A 238 11.04 11.74 17.91
CA LEU A 238 12.06 12.65 18.44
C LEU A 238 13.29 11.92 18.99
N LYS A 239 13.19 10.69 19.51
CA LYS A 239 14.40 9.97 19.94
C LYS A 239 15.28 9.56 18.76
N LYS A 240 14.73 9.32 17.57
CA LYS A 240 15.54 9.02 16.37
C LYS A 240 16.07 10.28 15.70
N LEU A 241 15.29 11.37 15.64
CA LEU A 241 15.76 12.64 15.06
C LEU A 241 16.75 13.39 15.97
N ASP A 242 16.56 13.41 17.30
CA ASP A 242 17.53 14.03 18.23
C ASP A 242 18.87 13.29 18.27
N ILE A 243 18.88 11.96 18.08
CA ILE A 243 20.12 11.18 18.03
C ILE A 243 20.91 11.46 16.74
N GLU A 244 20.25 11.87 15.66
CA GLU A 244 20.93 12.28 14.42
C GLU A 244 21.38 13.76 14.46
N LEU A 245 20.60 14.66 15.05
CA LEU A 245 21.00 16.07 15.20
C LEU A 245 22.11 16.30 16.23
N HIS A 246 22.22 15.46 17.27
CA HIS A 246 23.34 15.48 18.23
C HIS A 246 24.56 14.66 17.81
N LYS A 247 24.59 14.12 16.59
CA LYS A 247 25.81 13.54 16.00
C LYS A 247 26.55 14.50 15.07
N GLU A 248 25.97 15.65 14.75
CA GLU A 248 26.59 16.69 13.91
C GLU A 248 26.81 18.03 14.65
N SER A 249 26.75 18.02 15.99
CA SER A 249 27.17 19.14 16.86
C SER A 249 28.25 18.70 17.83
#